data_AF-A0A7J0BVF2-F1
#
_entry.id   AF-A0A7J0BVF2-F1
#
_cell.length_a   1.000
_cell.length_b   1.000
_cell.length_c   1.000
_cell.angle_alpha   90.00
_cell.angle_beta   90.00
_cell.angle_gamma   90.00
#
_symmetry.space_group_name_H-M   'P 1'
#
loop_
_entity.id
_entity.type
_entity.pdbx_description
1 polymer ?
#
loop_
_entity_poly.entity_id
_entity_poly.type
_entity_poly.pdbx_seq_one_letter_code
_entity_poly.pdbx_strand_id
1 'polypeptide(L)'
;MENSWQNPKMRRMVWIVAALFVVVVVIGQVAKTSTSKPPAMPQLAADISPDVHERLTQAWPKVLTACPGLAKYYRELRFERIDMAFPDPTGAYHANFVFSVSDGKSSIPTEFMAFGQTCYFGVSSDGAGLLVPKSGCQSLCLDRVVPHAGNDLTLPLR
;
A
#
# COMPACT_ATOMS: atom_id res chain seq x y z
N MET A 1 -42.21 45.50 14.98
CA MET A 1 -40.84 44.95 14.98
C MET A 1 -40.85 43.77 14.02
N GLU A 2 -40.44 44.00 12.78
CA GLU A 2 -40.44 42.99 11.71
C GLU A 2 -39.07 42.31 11.67
N ASN A 3 -39.09 40.98 11.73
CA ASN A 3 -37.89 40.17 11.87
C ASN A 3 -37.25 40.03 10.49
N SER A 4 -36.11 40.68 10.26
CA SER A 4 -35.33 40.75 9.01
C SER A 4 -34.93 39.39 8.36
N TRP A 5 -35.33 38.26 8.95
CA TRP A 5 -34.96 36.89 8.54
C TRP A 5 -35.88 36.27 7.47
N GLN A 6 -36.98 36.92 7.09
CA GLN A 6 -37.93 36.39 6.10
C GLN A 6 -37.61 36.78 4.65
N ASN A 7 -36.53 37.52 4.39
CA ASN A 7 -36.18 37.91 3.03
C ASN A 7 -35.63 36.68 2.24
N PRO A 8 -36.31 36.24 1.16
CA PRO A 8 -35.91 35.05 0.40
C PRO A 8 -34.52 35.19 -0.24
N LYS A 9 -34.04 36.42 -0.46
CA LYS A 9 -32.68 36.69 -0.94
C LYS A 9 -31.62 36.41 0.13
N MET A 10 -31.89 36.72 1.39
CA MET A 10 -30.96 36.42 2.50
C MET A 10 -30.84 34.92 2.78
N ARG A 11 -31.95 34.16 2.68
CA ARG A 11 -31.90 32.69 2.80
C ARG A 11 -30.98 32.06 1.75
N ARG A 12 -31.06 32.49 0.49
CA ARG A 12 -30.20 31.97 -0.59
C ARG A 12 -28.71 32.27 -0.35
N MET A 13 -28.37 33.47 0.15
CA MET A 13 -26.97 33.80 0.47
C MET A 13 -26.39 32.95 1.60
N VAL A 14 -27.16 32.69 2.66
CA VAL A 14 -26.69 31.86 3.79
C VAL A 14 -26.41 30.42 3.35
N TRP A 15 -27.27 29.82 2.52
CA TRP A 15 -27.05 28.47 1.99
C TRP A 15 -25.84 28.39 1.05
N ILE A 16 -25.60 29.42 0.22
CA ILE A 16 -24.43 29.47 -0.68
C ILE A 16 -23.13 29.55 0.13
N VAL A 17 -23.08 30.40 1.16
CA VAL A 17 -21.89 30.55 2.02
C VAL A 17 -21.62 29.27 2.81
N ALA A 18 -22.66 28.63 3.35
CA ALA A 18 -22.51 27.35 4.06
C ALA A 18 -22.01 26.23 3.12
N ALA A 19 -22.55 26.13 1.90
CA ALA A 19 -22.10 25.14 0.91
C ALA A 19 -20.64 25.35 0.49
N LEU A 20 -20.22 26.61 0.30
CA LEU A 20 -18.81 26.95 0.02
C LEU A 20 -17.88 26.57 1.17
N PHE A 21 -18.30 26.79 2.42
CA PHE A 21 -17.50 26.41 3.59
C PHE A 21 -17.31 24.90 3.70
N VAL A 22 -18.36 24.11 3.42
CA VAL A 22 -18.28 22.64 3.42
C VAL A 22 -17.33 22.14 2.32
N VAL A 23 -17.39 22.72 1.12
CA VAL A 23 -16.49 22.34 0.02
C VAL A 23 -15.02 22.64 0.36
N VAL A 24 -14.72 23.79 0.97
CA VAL A 24 -13.34 24.14 1.38
C VAL A 24 -12.81 23.22 2.48
N VAL A 25 -13.65 22.84 3.45
CA VAL A 25 -13.24 21.91 4.51
C VAL A 25 -13.01 20.49 3.97
N VAL A 26 -13.83 20.03 3.03
CA VAL A 26 -13.64 18.71 2.37
C VAL A 26 -12.37 18.69 1.52
N ILE A 27 -12.09 19.75 0.76
CA ILE A 27 -10.85 19.83 -0.06
C ILE A 27 -9.60 19.93 0.84
N GLY A 28 -9.67 20.68 1.95
CA GLY A 28 -8.56 20.85 2.88
C GLY A 28 -8.13 19.57 3.62
N GLN A 29 -9.04 18.61 3.81
CA GLN A 29 -8.71 17.34 4.47
C GLN A 29 -8.11 16.30 3.50
N VAL A 30 -8.45 16.36 2.21
CA VAL A 30 -7.90 15.44 1.19
C VAL A 30 -6.40 15.69 0.93
N ALA A 31 -5.91 16.92 1.16
CA ALA A 31 -4.51 17.26 0.91
C ALA A 31 -3.52 16.82 2.01
N LYS A 32 -3.99 16.28 3.15
CA LYS A 32 -3.12 15.87 4.27
C LYS A 32 -2.71 14.40 4.26
N THR A 33 -3.19 13.60 3.31
CA THR A 33 -2.72 12.22 3.15
C THR A 33 -1.37 12.19 2.43
N SER A 34 -0.30 12.11 3.23
CA SER A 34 0.99 11.49 2.92
C SER A 34 1.73 11.97 1.67
N THR A 35 2.38 13.12 1.77
CA THR A 35 3.56 13.50 0.96
C THR A 35 4.85 12.84 1.48
N SER A 36 4.81 11.59 1.92
CA SER A 36 6.04 10.83 2.16
C SER A 36 6.57 10.34 0.82
N LYS A 37 7.75 10.80 0.41
CA LYS A 37 8.49 10.28 -0.75
C LYS A 37 8.48 8.75 -0.71
N PRO A 38 8.15 8.06 -1.83
CA PRO A 38 8.16 6.60 -1.87
C PRO A 38 9.51 6.05 -1.40
N PRO A 39 9.53 4.92 -0.68
CA PRO A 39 10.78 4.33 -0.22
C PRO A 39 11.66 3.96 -1.42
N ALA A 40 12.96 4.21 -1.26
CA ALA A 40 13.94 3.72 -2.21
C ALA A 40 13.94 2.18 -2.23
N MET A 41 14.26 1.60 -3.39
CA MET A 41 14.41 0.15 -3.50
C MET A 41 15.48 -0.35 -2.52
N PRO A 42 15.26 -1.48 -1.85
CA PRO A 42 16.32 -2.11 -1.06
C PRO A 42 17.57 -2.37 -1.89
N GLN A 43 18.74 -2.33 -1.25
CA GLN A 43 19.97 -2.73 -1.91
C GLN A 43 19.94 -4.24 -2.14
N LEU A 44 20.03 -4.63 -3.41
CA LEU A 44 20.03 -6.03 -3.81
C LEU A 44 21.45 -6.59 -3.68
N ALA A 45 21.57 -7.85 -3.27
CA ALA A 45 22.86 -8.51 -3.17
C ALA A 45 23.49 -8.71 -4.56
N ALA A 46 24.81 -8.74 -4.65
CA ALA A 46 25.52 -8.80 -5.93
C ALA A 46 25.45 -10.17 -6.64
N ASP A 47 24.98 -11.19 -5.94
CA ASP A 47 24.88 -12.57 -6.41
C ASP A 47 23.57 -12.89 -7.14
N ILE A 48 22.63 -11.93 -7.19
CA ILE A 48 21.41 -12.11 -7.99
C ILE A 48 21.70 -11.99 -9.48
N SER A 49 20.99 -12.78 -10.30
CA SER A 49 21.09 -12.69 -11.76
C SER A 49 20.77 -11.26 -12.25
N PRO A 50 21.50 -10.73 -13.25
CA PRO A 50 21.22 -9.41 -13.83
C PRO A 50 19.76 -9.24 -14.28
N ASP A 51 19.16 -10.29 -14.85
CA ASP A 51 17.76 -10.25 -15.31
C ASP A 51 16.78 -10.08 -14.14
N VAL A 52 17.07 -10.72 -13.01
CA VAL A 52 16.26 -10.56 -11.78
C VAL A 52 16.43 -9.17 -11.22
N HIS A 53 17.67 -8.65 -11.19
CA HIS A 53 17.96 -7.30 -10.72
C HIS A 53 17.19 -6.26 -11.55
N GLU A 54 17.28 -6.34 -12.88
CA GLU A 54 16.58 -5.42 -13.77
C GLU A 54 15.06 -5.50 -13.58
N ARG A 55 14.50 -6.71 -13.57
CA ARG A 55 13.06 -6.93 -13.37
C ARG A 55 12.57 -6.33 -12.06
N LEU A 56 13.26 -6.61 -10.95
CA LEU A 56 12.88 -6.08 -9.64
C LEU A 56 13.00 -4.55 -9.58
N THR A 57 14.03 -3.99 -10.22
CA THR A 57 14.23 -2.54 -10.34
C THR A 57 13.06 -1.87 -11.07
N GLN A 58 12.64 -2.45 -12.20
CA GLN A 58 11.52 -1.94 -12.99
C GLN A 58 10.17 -2.15 -12.29
N ALA A 59 10.00 -3.26 -11.58
CA ALA A 59 8.77 -3.60 -10.89
C ALA A 59 8.57 -2.81 -9.58
N TRP A 60 9.64 -2.42 -8.88
CA TRP A 60 9.56 -1.76 -7.57
C TRP A 60 8.55 -0.60 -7.47
N PRO A 61 8.55 0.40 -8.37
CA PRO A 61 7.54 1.48 -8.30
C PRO A 61 6.10 0.96 -8.48
N LYS A 62 5.91 -0.06 -9.33
CA LYS A 62 4.60 -0.69 -9.54
C LYS A 62 4.16 -1.48 -8.32
N VAL A 63 5.09 -2.18 -7.67
CA VAL A 63 4.84 -2.90 -6.41
C VAL A 63 4.37 -1.93 -5.34
N LEU A 64 5.06 -0.80 -5.14
CA LEU A 64 4.65 0.22 -4.17
C LEU A 64 3.28 0.81 -4.48
N THR A 65 2.91 0.88 -5.76
CA THR A 65 1.60 1.38 -6.20
C THR A 65 0.49 0.34 -5.94
N ALA A 66 0.74 -0.93 -6.27
CA ALA A 66 -0.20 -2.03 -6.03
C ALA A 66 -0.35 -2.39 -4.55
N CYS A 67 0.69 -2.11 -3.75
CA CYS A 67 0.84 -2.50 -2.37
C CYS A 67 1.06 -1.26 -1.47
N PRO A 68 0.05 -0.39 -1.32
CA PRO A 68 0.21 0.91 -0.66
C PRO A 68 0.71 0.81 0.78
N GLY A 69 0.35 -0.26 1.51
CA GLY A 69 0.84 -0.43 2.86
C GLY A 69 2.33 -0.78 2.94
N LEU A 70 2.92 -1.37 1.88
CA LEU A 70 4.38 -1.55 1.81
C LEU A 70 5.10 -0.20 1.84
N ALA A 71 4.58 0.79 1.11
CA ALA A 71 5.14 2.15 1.12
C ALA A 71 4.90 2.85 2.47
N LYS A 72 3.69 2.72 3.01
CA LYS A 72 3.26 3.35 4.27
C LYS A 72 4.04 2.85 5.48
N TYR A 73 4.21 1.55 5.60
CA TYR A 73 4.83 0.89 6.76
C TYR A 73 6.30 0.53 6.54
N TYR A 74 6.92 1.00 5.45
CA TYR A 74 8.26 0.59 5.04
C TYR A 74 9.33 0.71 6.14
N ARG A 75 9.21 1.72 7.01
CA ARG A 75 10.18 1.96 8.12
C ARG A 75 10.14 0.89 9.21
N GLU A 76 9.08 0.10 9.26
CA GLU A 76 8.85 -0.95 10.26
C GLU A 76 9.14 -2.34 9.67
N LEU A 77 9.51 -2.36 8.39
CA LEU A 77 9.92 -3.54 7.66
C LEU A 77 11.44 -3.54 7.56
N ARG A 78 12.04 -4.69 7.82
CA ARG A 78 13.46 -4.91 7.55
C ARG A 78 13.59 -5.79 6.32
N PHE A 79 14.20 -5.25 5.28
CA PHE A 79 14.55 -6.05 4.11
C PHE A 79 15.59 -7.11 4.51
N GLU A 80 15.33 -8.36 4.16
CA GLU A 80 16.22 -9.49 4.46
C GLU A 80 17.04 -9.88 3.24
N ARG A 81 16.35 -10.22 2.14
CA ARG A 81 16.98 -10.75 0.92
C ARG A 81 16.01 -10.75 -0.26
N ILE A 82 16.54 -11.11 -1.42
CA ILE A 82 15.74 -11.64 -2.53
C ILE A 82 15.71 -13.15 -2.43
N ASP A 83 14.53 -13.74 -2.63
CA ASP A 83 14.34 -15.19 -2.62
C ASP A 83 13.64 -15.64 -3.91
N MET A 84 14.19 -16.66 -4.54
CA MET A 84 13.63 -17.25 -5.76
C MET A 84 12.74 -18.41 -5.33
N ALA A 85 11.44 -18.16 -5.18
CA ALA A 85 10.52 -19.18 -4.71
C ALA A 85 10.33 -20.29 -5.75
N PHE A 86 9.88 -21.46 -5.27
CA PHE A 86 9.35 -22.52 -6.12
C PHE A 86 8.21 -21.99 -6.99
N PRO A 87 8.04 -22.53 -8.21
CA PRO A 87 7.03 -22.05 -9.12
C PRO A 87 5.65 -22.19 -8.50
N ASP A 88 4.78 -21.21 -8.76
CA ASP A 88 3.38 -21.29 -8.37
C ASP A 88 2.66 -22.45 -9.13
N PRO A 89 1.39 -22.74 -8.84
CA PRO A 89 0.65 -23.81 -9.54
C PRO A 89 0.58 -23.65 -11.07
N THR A 90 0.86 -22.45 -11.61
CA THR A 90 0.90 -22.18 -13.05
C THR A 90 2.29 -22.45 -13.66
N GLY A 91 3.29 -22.79 -12.84
CA GLY A 91 4.67 -22.99 -13.26
C GLY A 91 5.49 -21.70 -13.29
N ALA A 92 4.93 -20.56 -12.88
CA ALA A 92 5.63 -19.28 -12.92
C ALA A 92 6.53 -19.11 -11.69
N TYR A 93 7.79 -18.76 -11.94
CA TYR A 93 8.74 -18.41 -10.89
C TYR A 93 8.57 -16.95 -10.47
N HIS A 94 8.70 -16.71 -9.17
CA HIS A 94 8.62 -15.38 -8.57
C HIS A 94 9.94 -15.00 -7.90
N ALA A 95 10.42 -13.78 -8.17
CA ALA A 95 11.48 -13.18 -7.36
C ALA A 95 10.85 -12.39 -6.22
N ASN A 96 11.10 -12.81 -4.99
CA ASN A 96 10.44 -12.27 -3.82
C ASN A 96 11.32 -11.25 -3.13
N PHE A 97 10.78 -10.06 -2.89
CA PHE A 97 11.30 -9.23 -1.82
C PHE A 97 10.87 -9.84 -0.49
N VAL A 98 11.85 -10.20 0.34
CA VAL A 98 11.60 -10.78 1.66
C VAL A 98 11.82 -9.71 2.71
N PHE A 99 10.77 -9.40 3.47
CA PHE A 99 10.82 -8.47 4.59
C PHE A 99 10.43 -9.18 5.89
N SER A 100 11.12 -8.87 6.98
CA SER A 100 10.63 -9.17 8.33
C SER A 100 9.86 -7.98 8.88
N VAL A 101 8.74 -8.25 9.55
CA VAL A 101 7.93 -7.25 10.25
C VAL A 101 8.37 -7.21 11.70
N SER A 102 8.70 -6.04 12.22
CA SER A 102 9.14 -5.88 13.61
C SER A 102 8.07 -6.33 14.62
N ASP A 103 8.48 -6.99 15.69
CA ASP A 103 7.62 -7.38 16.83
C ASP A 103 7.33 -6.23 17.80
N GLY A 104 7.94 -5.06 17.58
CA GLY A 104 7.94 -3.93 18.51
C GLY A 104 6.74 -2.98 18.37
N LYS A 105 6.84 -1.81 19.03
CA LYS A 105 5.89 -0.71 18.80
C LYS A 105 5.95 -0.29 17.33
N SER A 106 4.84 -0.48 16.64
CA SER A 106 4.71 -0.26 15.21
C SER A 106 3.40 0.46 14.93
N SER A 107 3.37 1.23 13.83
CA SER A 107 2.16 1.87 13.31
C SER A 107 1.31 0.93 12.46
N ILE A 108 1.78 -0.29 12.19
CA ILE A 108 0.98 -1.35 11.56
C ILE A 108 -0.16 -1.73 12.52
N PRO A 109 -1.41 -1.76 12.05
CA PRO A 109 -2.54 -2.19 12.87
C PRO A 109 -2.41 -3.66 13.31
N THR A 110 -2.64 -3.93 14.59
CA THR A 110 -2.54 -5.29 15.18
C THR A 110 -3.50 -6.28 14.52
N GLU A 111 -4.65 -5.81 14.07
CA GLU A 111 -5.65 -6.58 13.34
C GLU A 111 -5.16 -7.12 11.99
N PHE A 112 -4.04 -6.61 11.46
CA PHE A 112 -3.41 -7.20 10.27
C PHE A 112 -2.72 -8.52 10.61
N MET A 113 -2.40 -8.79 11.89
CA MET A 113 -1.68 -10.00 12.31
C MET A 113 -0.35 -10.21 11.56
N ALA A 114 0.31 -9.11 11.19
CA ALA A 114 1.56 -9.13 10.43
C ALA A 114 2.82 -9.16 11.31
N PHE A 115 2.69 -8.85 12.61
CA PHE A 115 3.83 -8.81 13.54
C PHE A 115 4.57 -10.14 13.63
N GLY A 116 5.89 -10.08 13.59
CA GLY A 116 6.79 -11.24 13.62
C GLY A 116 6.76 -12.12 12.37
N GLN A 117 5.97 -11.75 11.37
CA GLN A 117 5.91 -12.48 10.13
C GLN A 117 7.06 -12.07 9.21
N THR A 118 7.59 -13.06 8.50
CA THR A 118 8.28 -12.83 7.24
C THR A 118 7.26 -12.70 6.11
N CYS A 119 7.28 -11.55 5.44
CA CYS A 119 6.44 -11.23 4.29
C CYS A 119 7.21 -11.37 2.98
N TYR A 120 6.55 -12.03 2.02
CA TYR A 120 7.05 -12.27 0.67
C TYR A 120 6.20 -11.46 -0.30
N PHE A 121 6.87 -10.66 -1.12
CA PHE A 121 6.27 -9.89 -2.21
C PHE A 121 6.90 -10.36 -3.52
N GLY A 122 6.27 -11.36 -4.13
CA GLY A 122 6.77 -12.08 -5.30
C GLY A 122 6.44 -11.37 -6.59
N VAL A 123 7.45 -10.91 -7.33
CA VAL A 123 7.25 -10.39 -8.68
C VAL A 123 7.36 -11.55 -9.67
N SER A 124 6.33 -11.70 -10.50
CA SER A 124 6.26 -12.75 -11.54
C SER A 124 7.40 -12.65 -12.54
N SER A 125 7.65 -13.74 -13.26
CA SER A 125 8.78 -13.82 -14.19
C SER A 125 8.76 -12.75 -15.28
N ASP A 126 7.56 -12.37 -15.74
CA ASP A 126 7.27 -11.32 -16.73
C ASP A 126 7.18 -9.89 -16.12
N GLY A 127 7.28 -9.77 -14.79
CA GLY A 127 7.17 -8.49 -14.09
C GLY A 127 5.77 -7.88 -14.06
N ALA A 128 4.74 -8.59 -14.51
CA ALA A 128 3.38 -8.10 -14.65
C ALA A 128 2.47 -8.41 -13.44
N GLY A 129 2.92 -9.25 -12.51
CA GLY A 129 2.16 -9.71 -11.36
C GLY A 129 2.93 -9.61 -10.05
N LEU A 130 2.18 -9.43 -8.97
CA LEU A 130 2.64 -9.45 -7.59
C LEU A 130 1.87 -10.51 -6.80
N LEU A 131 2.59 -11.45 -6.20
CA LEU A 131 2.06 -12.51 -5.34
C LEU A 131 2.36 -12.20 -3.87
N VAL A 132 1.36 -12.30 -3.00
CA VAL A 132 1.49 -12.14 -1.54
C VAL A 132 0.79 -13.30 -0.82
N PRO A 133 1.52 -14.32 -0.36
CA PRO A 133 0.91 -15.57 0.13
C PRO A 133 0.20 -15.47 1.49
N LYS A 134 0.84 -14.85 2.49
CA LYS A 134 0.33 -14.85 3.87
C LYS A 134 -0.71 -13.76 4.11
N SER A 135 -1.87 -14.11 4.69
CA SER A 135 -2.97 -13.15 4.95
C SER A 135 -2.58 -11.90 5.74
N GLY A 136 -1.64 -12.03 6.69
CA GLY A 136 -1.16 -10.86 7.43
C GLY A 136 -0.34 -9.90 6.57
N CYS A 137 0.47 -10.46 5.68
CA CYS A 137 1.22 -9.70 4.67
C CYS A 137 0.30 -9.14 3.59
N GLN A 138 -0.80 -9.82 3.24
CA GLN A 138 -1.84 -9.30 2.35
C GLN A 138 -2.54 -8.10 2.98
N SER A 139 -2.87 -8.19 4.27
CA SER A 139 -3.50 -7.09 5.01
C SER A 139 -2.58 -5.88 5.10
N LEU A 140 -1.31 -6.12 5.40
CA LEU A 140 -0.26 -5.11 5.33
C LEU A 140 -0.16 -4.52 3.93
N CYS A 141 -0.15 -5.34 2.88
CA CYS A 141 0.00 -4.88 1.51
C CYS A 141 -1.12 -3.93 1.08
N LEU A 142 -2.37 -4.32 1.35
CA LEU A 142 -3.57 -3.60 0.95
C LEU A 142 -3.96 -2.48 1.92
N ASP A 143 -3.22 -2.31 3.03
CA ASP A 143 -3.53 -1.37 4.12
C ASP A 143 -4.95 -1.53 4.66
N ARG A 144 -5.40 -2.78 4.81
CA ARG A 144 -6.72 -3.13 5.35
C ARG A 144 -6.76 -4.58 5.82
N VAL A 145 -7.68 -4.90 6.73
CA VAL A 145 -7.89 -6.30 7.16
C VAL A 145 -8.40 -7.13 5.98
N VAL A 146 -7.69 -8.22 5.69
CA VAL A 146 -8.10 -9.23 4.70
C VAL A 146 -8.58 -10.48 5.44
N PRO A 147 -9.79 -11.00 5.15
CA PRO A 147 -10.27 -12.24 5.74
C PRO A 147 -9.30 -13.40 5.43
N HIS A 148 -9.06 -14.26 6.42
CA HIS A 148 -8.21 -15.43 6.22
C HIS A 148 -8.92 -16.44 5.31
N ALA A 149 -8.63 -16.38 4.01
CA ALA A 149 -9.23 -17.24 2.99
C ALA A 149 -8.33 -18.40 2.55
N GLY A 150 -7.09 -18.48 3.06
CA GLY A 150 -6.11 -19.52 2.73
C GLY A 150 -5.50 -19.42 1.32
N ASN A 151 -5.91 -18.45 0.50
CA ASN A 151 -5.41 -18.26 -0.86
C ASN A 151 -4.38 -17.13 -0.93
N ASP A 152 -3.47 -17.25 -1.89
CA ASP A 152 -2.51 -16.19 -2.22
C ASP A 152 -3.22 -14.98 -2.84
N LEU A 153 -2.78 -13.78 -2.47
CA LEU A 153 -3.21 -12.56 -3.15
C LEU A 153 -2.36 -12.37 -4.40
N THR A 154 -3.01 -12.24 -5.55
CA THR A 154 -2.35 -11.87 -6.81
C THR A 154 -2.84 -10.50 -7.26
N LEU A 155 -1.92 -9.57 -7.49
CA LEU A 155 -2.20 -8.22 -7.97
C LEU A 155 -1.51 -7.96 -9.31
N PRO A 156 -2.16 -7.29 -10.26
CA PRO A 156 -1.50 -6.86 -11.49
C PRO A 156 -0.57 -5.67 -11.22
N LEU A 157 0.63 -5.70 -11.80
CA LEU A 157 1.59 -4.60 -11.82
C LEU A 157 1.47 -3.86 -13.16
N ARG A 158 0.65 -2.80 -13.18
CA ARG A 158 0.46 -1.94 -14.36
C ARG A 158 1.30 -0.67 -14.25
#